data_AF-A0A641AIU9-F1
#
_entry.id   AF-A0A641AIU9-F1
#
_cell.length_a   1.000
_cell.length_b   1.000
_cell.length_c   1.000
_cell.angle_alpha   90.00
_cell.angle_beta   90.00
_cell.angle_gamma   90.00
#
_symmetry.space_group_name_H-M   'P 1'
#
loop_
_entity.id
_entity.type
_entity.pdbx_description
1 polymer ?
#
loop_
_entity_poly.entity_id
_entity_poly.type
_entity_poly.pdbx_seq_one_letter_code
_entity_poly.pdbx_strand_id
1 'polypeptide(L)'
;MNKETPMRSRAVPVAGALLPLVLLASAVTSTSPASADSGATSSSCSLTPGPTRTGNPAAPVGGVIGTGEGPAVEKKVTSNGQWLLDDQGRVVIMHGTNQIRKLAPYTPSSIGFGADDADRMVEAGFNTIRLGVIWKALEPAPGQYDQKYLEDLAGTVKLFTDRRINVVFDFHQDMLNEAFNGEGFPDWAIRSDGLPTSPNCGFPLNYFVMPALQRAWDHFWANDYTDATGRPIQTAFTDMWKLVAKQFRDDPYVVGYDIFNEPFPGTLYALCLSPFGCAQEKRLESFERKVMTGIRSVDPQTTLYYEPWVTSGSGGGTSMGDPGIGNSGFSFHNYCFTGITGLGPNTPIIADVCDTFAEKIPLDVAARRAKAGLGAPIMSEFGAVSDAPVLDRIANNADRVMSSWQAWAWFNEDPSGERPHEGIVKDPAKPPTGSNLNTALIDALTRPYPRAIAGTPSSFGYASGTGVFQLKYSTAKVDGGRFSAGSRTVLFVPRQDYPTGARISVTGGRVVKHAGDIVEIVSTSGATSVEVTIRRN
;
A
#
# COMPACT_ATOMS: atom_id res chain seq x y z
N MET A 1 -56.27 -54.21 -0.65
CA MET A 1 -56.15 -53.65 0.71
C MET A 1 -54.70 -53.21 0.90
N ASN A 2 -54.50 -51.99 1.41
CA ASN A 2 -53.25 -51.30 1.82
C ASN A 2 -52.17 -51.14 0.71
N LYS A 3 -52.13 -50.06 -0.09
CA LYS A 3 -51.75 -48.65 0.18
C LYS A 3 -50.35 -48.47 0.82
N GLU A 4 -49.34 -48.34 -0.03
CA GLU A 4 -48.07 -47.69 0.29
C GLU A 4 -48.22 -46.17 0.21
N THR A 5 -47.61 -45.47 1.17
CA THR A 5 -47.54 -44.01 1.27
C THR A 5 -46.07 -43.61 1.25
N PRO A 6 -45.59 -42.71 0.37
CA PRO A 6 -44.22 -42.23 0.45
C PRO A 6 -44.10 -41.05 1.43
N MET A 7 -43.04 -41.10 2.24
CA MET A 7 -42.63 -40.05 3.18
C MET A 7 -42.30 -38.74 2.45
N ARG A 8 -42.93 -37.65 2.90
CA ARG A 8 -42.57 -36.27 2.56
C ARG A 8 -41.28 -35.88 3.29
N SER A 9 -40.21 -35.63 2.54
CA SER A 9 -39.06 -34.86 3.01
C SER A 9 -39.47 -33.37 3.07
N ARG A 10 -39.37 -32.77 4.27
CA ARG A 10 -39.56 -31.33 4.48
C ARG A 10 -38.32 -30.59 3.97
N ALA A 11 -38.48 -29.84 2.88
CA ALA A 11 -37.52 -28.81 2.48
C ALA A 11 -37.55 -27.66 3.49
N VAL A 12 -36.39 -27.30 4.02
CA VAL A 12 -36.15 -26.06 4.77
C VAL A 12 -35.99 -24.95 3.73
N PRO A 13 -36.73 -23.82 3.81
CA PRO A 13 -36.56 -22.74 2.84
C PRO A 13 -35.25 -22.02 3.14
N VAL A 14 -34.32 -22.04 2.19
CA VAL A 14 -33.19 -21.11 2.14
C VAL A 14 -33.79 -19.74 1.84
N ALA A 15 -33.73 -18.84 2.82
CA ALA A 15 -34.05 -17.44 2.62
C ALA A 15 -33.04 -16.87 1.61
N GLY A 16 -33.49 -16.61 0.39
CA GLY A 16 -32.70 -15.92 -0.62
C GLY A 16 -32.40 -14.50 -0.15
N ALA A 17 -31.14 -14.23 0.16
CA ALA A 17 -30.64 -12.88 0.27
C ALA A 17 -30.62 -12.27 -1.14
N LEU A 18 -31.65 -11.49 -1.45
CA LEU A 18 -31.67 -10.59 -2.59
C LEU A 18 -30.58 -9.53 -2.38
N LEU A 19 -29.48 -9.62 -3.14
CA LEU A 19 -28.57 -8.48 -3.33
C LEU A 19 -29.35 -7.37 -4.05
N PRO A 20 -29.31 -6.11 -3.58
CA PRO A 20 -29.84 -5.01 -4.37
C PRO A 20 -28.84 -4.72 -5.48
N LEU A 21 -29.20 -5.12 -6.71
CA LEU A 21 -28.59 -4.62 -7.93
C LEU A 21 -29.02 -3.14 -8.07
N VAL A 22 -28.26 -2.20 -7.51
CA VAL A 22 -28.52 -0.77 -7.71
C VAL A 22 -27.97 -0.36 -9.07
N LEU A 23 -28.78 -0.57 -10.10
CA LEU A 23 -28.69 0.18 -11.35
C LEU A 23 -29.60 1.40 -11.22
N LEU A 24 -29.03 2.60 -11.11
CA LEU A 24 -29.75 3.84 -11.35
C LEU A 24 -28.89 4.77 -12.21
N ALA A 25 -29.08 4.64 -13.52
CA ALA A 25 -28.85 5.74 -14.44
C ALA A 25 -29.97 6.76 -14.22
N SER A 26 -29.62 7.98 -13.83
CA SER A 26 -30.52 9.14 -13.93
C SER A 26 -29.68 10.37 -14.15
N ALA A 27 -29.72 10.86 -15.39
CA ALA A 27 -29.22 12.16 -15.77
C ALA A 27 -30.00 13.23 -14.99
N VAL A 28 -29.29 14.05 -14.21
CA VAL A 28 -29.84 15.28 -13.66
C VAL A 28 -29.10 16.43 -14.33
N THR A 29 -29.78 17.03 -15.30
CA THR A 29 -29.47 18.36 -15.82
C THR A 29 -29.68 19.38 -14.71
N SER A 30 -28.61 19.85 -14.07
CA SER A 30 -28.67 21.03 -13.22
C SER A 30 -28.28 22.27 -14.02
N THR A 31 -29.30 22.95 -14.54
CA THR A 31 -29.22 24.36 -14.89
C THR A 31 -28.93 25.17 -13.63
N SER A 32 -27.86 25.95 -13.62
CA SER A 32 -27.71 27.09 -12.69
C SER A 32 -27.57 28.38 -13.49
N PRO A 33 -28.18 29.48 -13.00
CA PRO A 33 -28.39 30.68 -13.79
C PRO A 33 -27.13 31.53 -13.87
N ALA A 34 -27.05 32.26 -14.99
CA ALA A 34 -26.09 33.31 -15.24
C ALA A 34 -26.17 34.42 -14.19
N SER A 35 -25.01 34.90 -13.78
CA SER A 35 -24.79 36.33 -13.54
C SER A 35 -23.57 36.74 -14.36
N ALA A 36 -23.84 37.47 -15.43
CA ALA A 36 -22.88 38.15 -16.27
C ALA A 36 -22.52 39.51 -15.66
N ASP A 37 -21.25 39.86 -15.71
CA ASP A 37 -20.74 41.16 -16.19
C ASP A 37 -19.23 40.96 -16.42
N SER A 38 -18.78 40.85 -17.68
CA SER A 38 -18.42 41.92 -18.63
C SER A 38 -17.16 42.70 -18.16
N GLY A 39 -16.10 42.88 -18.96
CA GLY A 39 -15.97 42.76 -20.40
C GLY A 39 -14.52 42.57 -20.87
N ALA A 40 -14.43 42.40 -22.19
CA ALA A 40 -13.29 42.01 -22.99
C ALA A 40 -12.10 42.99 -22.94
N THR A 41 -10.91 42.49 -23.28
CA THR A 41 -10.20 42.89 -24.52
C THR A 41 -9.01 41.99 -24.80
N SER A 42 -8.79 41.77 -26.09
CA SER A 42 -7.80 40.92 -26.71
C SER A 42 -6.39 41.53 -26.72
N SER A 43 -5.41 40.63 -26.88
CA SER A 43 -4.13 40.80 -27.61
C SER A 43 -3.07 41.76 -27.04
N SER A 44 -1.91 41.20 -26.66
CA SER A 44 -0.67 41.38 -27.43
C SER A 44 0.49 40.56 -26.87
N CYS A 45 1.25 40.00 -27.80
CA CYS A 45 2.55 39.37 -27.62
C CYS A 45 3.62 40.45 -27.44
N SER A 46 4.59 40.29 -26.53
CA SER A 46 5.89 40.97 -26.58
C SER A 46 6.93 40.25 -25.72
N LEU A 47 8.10 40.04 -26.31
CA LEU A 47 9.27 39.34 -25.80
C LEU A 47 10.35 40.32 -25.32
N THR A 48 11.21 39.80 -24.41
CA THR A 48 12.62 40.14 -24.09
C THR A 48 12.93 41.32 -23.16
N PRO A 49 14.14 41.39 -22.55
CA PRO A 49 15.00 40.35 -21.92
C PRO A 49 15.46 40.73 -20.47
N GLY A 50 16.12 39.80 -19.76
CA GLY A 50 16.76 40.01 -18.43
C GLY A 50 17.93 41.02 -18.44
N PRO A 51 18.68 41.26 -17.33
CA PRO A 51 19.23 40.26 -16.38
C PRO A 51 19.04 40.69 -14.89
N THR A 52 19.33 39.91 -13.86
CA THR A 52 20.68 39.71 -13.28
C THR A 52 20.68 38.59 -12.24
N ARG A 53 21.68 37.70 -12.37
CA ARG A 53 22.19 36.80 -11.33
C ARG A 53 22.77 37.64 -10.17
N THR A 54 22.34 37.35 -8.95
CA THR A 54 23.17 37.51 -7.76
C THR A 54 23.13 36.21 -6.99
N GLY A 55 24.28 35.54 -6.92
CA GLY A 55 24.47 34.35 -6.10
C GLY A 55 24.28 34.70 -4.63
N ASN A 56 23.78 33.73 -3.87
CA ASN A 56 23.89 33.73 -2.43
C ASN A 56 24.48 32.40 -1.95
N PRO A 57 25.25 32.43 -0.86
CA PRO A 57 26.32 31.49 -0.58
C PRO A 57 25.81 30.22 0.11
N ALA A 58 26.67 29.21 0.05
CA ALA A 58 26.55 27.95 0.75
C ALA A 58 26.09 28.14 2.22
N ALA A 59 24.99 27.47 2.57
CA ALA A 59 24.60 27.28 3.96
C ALA A 59 25.61 26.34 4.65
N PRO A 60 25.96 26.60 5.92
CA PRO A 60 26.98 25.84 6.62
C PRO A 60 26.49 24.42 6.93
N VAL A 61 27.36 23.46 6.64
CA VAL A 61 27.26 22.07 7.09
C VAL A 61 27.34 22.06 8.62
N GLY A 62 26.18 22.02 9.25
CA GLY A 62 26.04 21.94 10.70
C GLY A 62 25.99 20.49 11.17
N GLY A 63 27.13 20.02 11.70
CA GLY A 63 27.23 19.06 12.81
C GLY A 63 26.46 17.74 12.69
N VAL A 64 27.18 16.69 12.30
CA VAL A 64 26.82 15.30 12.60
C VAL A 64 26.62 15.15 14.10
N ILE A 65 25.36 15.06 14.55
CA ILE A 65 25.03 14.55 15.88
C ILE A 65 25.30 13.05 15.82
N GLY A 66 26.21 12.59 16.69
CA GLY A 66 26.74 11.23 16.70
C GLY A 66 25.66 10.16 16.61
N THR A 67 25.80 9.30 15.59
CA THR A 67 25.11 8.03 15.44
C THR A 67 25.53 7.09 16.56
N GLY A 68 24.84 7.14 17.70
CA GLY A 68 24.81 5.98 18.57
C GLY A 68 24.18 4.83 17.79
N GLU A 69 24.98 3.84 17.38
CA GLU A 69 24.51 2.59 16.76
C GLU A 69 23.56 1.88 17.73
N GLY A 70 22.28 2.27 17.70
CA GLY A 70 21.21 1.36 18.06
C GLY A 70 21.24 0.19 17.07
N PRO A 71 20.92 -1.05 17.52
CA PRO A 71 20.93 -2.21 16.65
C PRO A 71 20.20 -1.88 15.35
N ALA A 72 20.78 -2.18 14.19
CA ALA A 72 20.07 -2.10 12.93
C ALA A 72 18.89 -3.09 13.02
N VAL A 73 17.69 -2.56 13.18
CA VAL A 73 16.44 -3.35 13.26
C VAL A 73 15.84 -3.39 11.86
N GLU A 74 15.17 -4.49 11.51
CA GLU A 74 14.32 -4.59 10.31
C GLU A 74 15.05 -4.44 8.97
N LYS A 75 16.28 -4.95 8.83
CA LYS A 75 16.95 -5.03 7.53
C LYS A 75 16.84 -6.43 6.93
N LYS A 76 16.94 -6.54 5.60
CA LYS A 76 16.81 -7.78 4.83
C LYS A 76 15.55 -8.54 5.20
N VAL A 77 14.43 -7.82 5.25
CA VAL A 77 13.15 -8.40 5.64
C VAL A 77 12.69 -9.38 4.55
N THR A 78 12.42 -10.62 4.95
CA THR A 78 11.97 -11.72 4.09
C THR A 78 10.65 -12.28 4.60
N SER A 79 9.88 -12.95 3.75
CA SER A 79 8.68 -13.67 4.13
C SER A 79 8.92 -15.18 4.23
N ASN A 80 8.36 -15.81 5.27
CA ASN A 80 8.22 -17.27 5.33
C ASN A 80 6.82 -17.76 4.93
N GLY A 81 6.01 -16.89 4.31
CA GLY A 81 4.63 -17.18 3.93
C GLY A 81 3.58 -16.88 5.02
N GLN A 82 3.99 -16.68 6.28
CA GLN A 82 3.08 -16.24 7.36
C GLN A 82 3.53 -14.92 7.96
N TRP A 83 4.83 -14.75 8.16
CA TRP A 83 5.45 -13.61 8.84
C TRP A 83 6.51 -12.95 7.97
N LEU A 84 6.70 -11.66 8.17
CA LEU A 84 7.89 -10.94 7.74
C LEU A 84 8.96 -11.08 8.82
N LEU A 85 10.19 -11.37 8.41
CA LEU A 85 11.32 -11.71 9.27
C LEU A 85 12.55 -10.92 8.88
N ASP A 86 13.20 -10.28 9.86
CA ASP A 86 14.50 -9.65 9.63
C ASP A 86 15.65 -10.67 9.60
N ASP A 87 16.88 -10.19 9.39
CA ASP A 87 18.09 -11.01 9.36
C ASP A 87 18.44 -11.73 10.69
N GLN A 88 17.71 -11.45 11.76
CA GLN A 88 17.80 -12.13 13.06
C GLN A 88 16.67 -13.16 13.26
N GLY A 89 15.73 -13.25 12.32
CA GLY A 89 14.54 -14.09 12.37
C GLY A 89 13.42 -13.52 13.25
N ARG A 90 13.49 -12.23 13.63
CA ARG A 90 12.44 -11.56 14.41
C ARG A 90 11.25 -11.25 13.54
N VAL A 91 10.04 -11.39 14.08
CA VAL A 91 8.82 -10.96 13.38
C VAL A 91 8.83 -9.44 13.25
N VAL A 92 8.72 -8.94 12.03
CA VAL A 92 8.68 -7.52 11.70
C VAL A 92 7.25 -7.10 11.40
N ILE A 93 6.82 -5.98 11.99
CA ILE A 93 5.58 -5.28 11.61
C ILE A 93 5.99 -3.94 11.02
N MET A 94 5.49 -3.66 9.83
CA MET A 94 5.81 -2.43 9.09
C MET A 94 4.61 -1.51 9.03
N HIS A 95 4.76 -0.28 9.50
CA HIS A 95 3.76 0.79 9.44
C HIS A 95 4.33 1.99 8.68
N GLY A 96 3.57 2.53 7.74
CA GLY A 96 4.06 3.60 6.88
C GLY A 96 3.02 4.17 5.93
N THR A 97 3.48 4.75 4.83
CA THR A 97 2.62 5.42 3.84
C THR A 97 3.01 5.06 2.41
N ASN A 98 2.12 5.37 1.48
CA ASN A 98 2.40 5.38 0.05
C ASN A 98 2.95 6.73 -0.39
N GLN A 99 3.92 6.72 -1.31
CA GLN A 99 4.27 7.88 -2.12
C GLN A 99 4.43 7.44 -3.57
N ILE A 100 3.48 7.86 -4.40
CA ILE A 100 3.48 7.60 -5.84
C ILE A 100 3.49 8.94 -6.57
N ARG A 101 4.29 9.07 -7.62
CA ARG A 101 4.22 10.21 -8.53
C ARG A 101 3.58 9.77 -9.85
N LYS A 102 2.27 10.03 -9.97
CA LYS A 102 1.41 9.58 -11.07
C LYS A 102 1.47 10.42 -12.35
N LEU A 103 2.14 11.57 -12.29
CA LEU A 103 2.23 12.52 -13.40
C LEU A 103 3.68 12.81 -13.77
N ALA A 104 3.92 13.07 -15.05
CA ALA A 104 5.25 13.40 -15.58
C ALA A 104 5.91 14.53 -14.75
N PRO A 105 7.23 14.43 -14.47
CA PRO A 105 8.18 13.42 -14.95
C PRO A 105 8.20 12.11 -14.14
N TYR A 106 7.17 11.83 -13.33
CA TYR A 106 6.97 10.58 -12.56
C TYR A 106 7.99 10.30 -11.46
N THR A 107 8.92 11.22 -11.20
CA THR A 107 9.86 11.09 -10.09
C THR A 107 9.32 11.80 -8.84
N PRO A 108 9.37 11.18 -7.65
CA PRO A 108 9.01 11.85 -6.40
C PRO A 108 9.83 13.11 -6.14
N SER A 109 11.12 13.11 -6.49
CA SER A 109 12.00 14.29 -6.33
C SER A 109 11.48 15.52 -7.10
N SER A 110 10.79 15.34 -8.22
CA SER A 110 10.31 16.43 -9.07
C SER A 110 9.23 17.30 -8.43
N ILE A 111 8.53 16.75 -7.42
CA ILE A 111 7.51 17.47 -6.64
C ILE A 111 8.05 17.95 -5.29
N GLY A 112 9.35 17.76 -5.02
CA GLY A 112 9.99 18.16 -3.78
C GLY A 112 9.99 17.10 -2.68
N PHE A 113 9.46 15.90 -2.94
CA PHE A 113 9.47 14.81 -1.96
C PHE A 113 10.92 14.43 -1.60
N GLY A 114 11.28 14.60 -0.33
CA GLY A 114 12.68 14.74 0.06
C GLY A 114 13.03 14.30 1.47
N ALA A 115 14.16 14.85 1.95
CA ALA A 115 14.79 14.44 3.21
C ALA A 115 13.95 14.81 4.44
N ASP A 116 13.28 15.95 4.39
CA ASP A 116 12.38 16.45 5.43
C ASP A 116 11.11 15.61 5.54
N ASP A 117 10.58 15.10 4.43
CA ASP A 117 9.52 14.08 4.45
C ASP A 117 9.99 12.81 5.15
N ALA A 118 11.16 12.30 4.77
CA ALA A 118 11.73 11.10 5.38
C ALA A 118 12.00 11.29 6.89
N ASP A 119 12.51 12.45 7.30
CA ASP A 119 12.69 12.80 8.72
C ASP A 119 11.34 12.84 9.45
N ARG A 120 10.31 13.43 8.84
CA ARG A 120 8.97 13.49 9.45
C ARG A 120 8.33 12.10 9.58
N MET A 121 8.55 11.20 8.62
CA MET A 121 8.11 9.81 8.73
C MET A 121 8.82 9.06 9.88
N VAL A 122 10.12 9.30 10.10
CA VAL A 122 10.85 8.75 11.26
C VAL A 122 10.27 9.27 12.57
N GLU A 123 9.95 10.57 12.65
CA GLU A 123 9.31 11.17 13.84
C GLU A 123 7.94 10.57 14.15
N ALA A 124 7.15 10.24 13.12
CA ALA A 124 5.88 9.54 13.24
C ALA A 124 6.03 8.04 13.60
N GLY A 125 7.27 7.55 13.66
CA GLY A 125 7.58 6.15 13.97
C GLY A 125 7.33 5.20 12.80
N PHE A 126 7.11 5.71 11.59
CA PHE A 126 7.01 4.87 10.41
C PHE A 126 8.34 4.19 10.12
N ASN A 127 8.25 2.93 9.70
CA ASN A 127 9.41 2.11 9.33
C ASN A 127 9.28 1.51 7.93
N THR A 128 8.28 1.90 7.15
CA THR A 128 8.18 1.55 5.74
C THR A 128 7.63 2.68 4.87
N ILE A 129 7.92 2.62 3.58
CA ILE A 129 7.27 3.39 2.52
C ILE A 129 6.98 2.46 1.33
N ARG A 130 5.77 2.55 0.76
CA ARG A 130 5.45 1.98 -0.56
C ARG A 130 5.73 3.04 -1.62
N LEU A 131 6.75 2.79 -2.44
CA LEU A 131 7.31 3.77 -3.38
C LEU A 131 7.01 3.36 -4.82
N GLY A 132 6.35 4.25 -5.55
CA GLY A 132 5.88 3.95 -6.90
C GLY A 132 6.98 3.93 -7.96
N VAL A 133 6.86 2.96 -8.87
CA VAL A 133 7.60 2.85 -10.12
C VAL A 133 6.60 2.87 -11.26
N ILE A 134 6.79 3.80 -12.21
CA ILE A 134 5.92 3.95 -13.37
C ILE A 134 6.63 3.37 -14.60
N TRP A 135 6.05 2.35 -15.24
CA TRP A 135 6.65 1.70 -16.41
C TRP A 135 6.83 2.70 -17.56
N LYS A 136 5.89 3.63 -17.75
CA LYS A 136 6.02 4.71 -18.75
C LYS A 136 7.28 5.55 -18.56
N ALA A 137 7.66 5.83 -17.32
CA ALA A 137 8.84 6.61 -17.00
C ALA A 137 10.13 5.80 -17.19
N LEU A 138 10.10 4.52 -16.79
CA LEU A 138 11.26 3.64 -16.89
C LEU A 138 11.54 3.17 -18.33
N GLU A 139 10.51 2.93 -19.14
CA GLU A 139 10.65 2.44 -20.52
C GLU A 139 9.81 3.28 -21.50
N PRO A 140 10.21 4.54 -21.76
CA PRO A 140 9.44 5.47 -22.59
C PRO A 140 9.26 5.00 -24.05
N ALA A 141 10.15 4.14 -24.55
CA ALA A 141 10.02 3.47 -25.84
C ALA A 141 10.43 1.99 -25.73
N PRO A 142 9.93 1.09 -26.59
CA PRO A 142 10.22 -0.34 -26.50
C PRO A 142 11.72 -0.65 -26.44
N GLY A 143 12.16 -1.25 -25.33
CA GLY A 143 13.55 -1.64 -25.07
C GLY A 143 14.50 -0.47 -24.75
N GLN A 144 13.99 0.76 -24.68
CA GLN A 144 14.76 1.96 -24.36
C GLN A 144 14.44 2.38 -22.93
N TYR A 145 15.34 2.04 -22.01
CA TYR A 145 15.18 2.31 -20.59
C TYR A 145 15.78 3.66 -20.19
N ASP A 146 15.04 4.46 -19.42
CA ASP A 146 15.52 5.73 -18.89
C ASP A 146 16.35 5.50 -17.61
N GLN A 147 17.67 5.51 -17.79
CA GLN A 147 18.60 5.36 -16.67
C GLN A 147 18.52 6.54 -15.68
N LYS A 148 18.16 7.75 -16.13
CA LYS A 148 18.06 8.92 -15.24
C LYS A 148 16.88 8.78 -14.30
N TYR A 149 15.79 8.17 -14.75
CA TYR A 149 14.66 7.83 -13.89
C TYR A 149 15.08 6.87 -12.76
N LEU A 150 15.84 5.80 -13.09
CA LEU A 150 16.37 4.88 -12.07
C LEU A 150 17.35 5.55 -11.11
N GLU A 151 18.22 6.43 -11.61
CA GLU A 151 19.18 7.18 -10.79
C GLU A 151 18.47 8.13 -9.82
N ASP A 152 17.42 8.81 -10.28
CA ASP A 152 16.62 9.69 -9.42
C ASP A 152 15.87 8.90 -8.34
N LEU A 153 15.20 7.79 -8.72
CA LEU A 153 14.59 6.87 -7.76
C LEU A 153 15.60 6.36 -6.74
N ALA A 154 16.83 6.03 -7.16
CA ALA A 154 17.87 5.61 -6.23
C ALA A 154 18.29 6.72 -5.26
N GLY A 155 18.27 7.98 -5.70
CA GLY A 155 18.41 9.14 -4.83
C GLY A 155 17.31 9.20 -3.77
N THR A 156 16.04 9.06 -4.16
CA THR A 156 14.90 9.01 -3.24
C THR A 156 15.03 7.84 -2.26
N VAL A 157 15.24 6.62 -2.75
CA VAL A 157 15.42 5.41 -1.92
C VAL A 157 16.47 5.63 -0.86
N LYS A 158 17.63 6.19 -1.23
CA LYS A 158 18.73 6.45 -0.30
C LYS A 158 18.32 7.37 0.86
N LEU A 159 17.45 8.36 0.63
CA LEU A 159 16.96 9.23 1.71
C LEU A 159 16.23 8.43 2.80
N PHE A 160 15.46 7.42 2.40
CA PHE A 160 14.69 6.55 3.30
C PHE A 160 15.56 5.44 3.91
N THR A 161 16.43 4.80 3.13
CA THR A 161 17.27 3.70 3.62
C THR A 161 18.38 4.19 4.56
N ASP A 162 18.93 5.40 4.36
CA ASP A 162 19.84 6.05 5.32
C ASP A 162 19.18 6.31 6.68
N ARG A 163 17.84 6.43 6.70
CA ARG A 163 17.00 6.60 7.90
C ARG A 163 16.41 5.29 8.42
N ARG A 164 16.77 4.15 7.80
CA ARG A 164 16.27 2.81 8.15
C ARG A 164 14.75 2.66 7.99
N ILE A 165 14.18 3.34 6.99
CA ILE A 165 12.81 3.12 6.52
C ILE A 165 12.87 2.07 5.41
N ASN A 166 12.09 1.01 5.56
CA ASN A 166 12.00 -0.06 4.57
C ASN A 166 11.22 0.36 3.33
N VAL A 167 11.84 0.27 2.16
CA VAL A 167 11.21 0.54 0.88
C VAL A 167 10.60 -0.75 0.33
N VAL A 168 9.30 -0.71 0.03
CA VAL A 168 8.62 -1.65 -0.85
C VAL A 168 8.36 -0.91 -2.15
N PHE A 169 8.96 -1.33 -3.25
CA PHE A 169 8.61 -0.77 -4.54
C PHE A 169 7.27 -1.31 -4.99
N ASP A 170 6.50 -0.45 -5.64
CA ASP A 170 5.22 -0.78 -6.22
C ASP A 170 5.24 -0.44 -7.71
N PHE A 171 4.94 -1.40 -8.58
CA PHE A 171 4.55 -1.02 -9.94
C PHE A 171 3.14 -0.44 -9.87
N HIS A 172 3.08 0.88 -9.90
CA HIS A 172 1.81 1.58 -9.83
C HIS A 172 1.18 1.72 -11.22
N GLN A 173 -0.14 1.56 -11.23
CA GLN A 173 -1.00 1.92 -12.35
C GLN A 173 -2.37 2.26 -11.78
N ASP A 174 -3.00 3.27 -12.36
CA ASP A 174 -4.44 3.47 -12.32
C ASP A 174 -4.94 3.55 -13.74
N MET A 175 -5.99 2.79 -14.08
CA MET A 175 -6.63 2.83 -15.39
C MET A 175 -5.61 2.69 -16.55
N LEU A 176 -4.53 1.93 -16.31
CA LEU A 176 -3.51 1.51 -17.25
C LEU A 176 -2.63 2.63 -17.84
N ASN A 177 -3.19 3.71 -18.38
CA ASN A 177 -2.46 4.73 -19.15
C ASN A 177 -3.23 6.06 -19.24
N GLU A 178 -2.50 7.14 -19.52
CA GLU A 178 -3.01 8.52 -19.66
C GLU A 178 -4.11 8.66 -20.72
N ALA A 179 -4.12 7.82 -21.76
CA ALA A 179 -5.19 7.77 -22.75
C ALA A 179 -6.58 7.48 -22.14
N PHE A 180 -6.61 6.93 -20.93
CA PHE A 180 -7.82 6.58 -20.17
C PHE A 180 -7.99 7.45 -18.90
N ASN A 181 -7.25 8.57 -18.82
CA ASN A 181 -7.02 9.38 -17.61
C ASN A 181 -6.35 8.61 -16.46
N GLY A 182 -5.61 7.57 -16.81
CA GLY A 182 -4.81 6.77 -15.92
C GLY A 182 -3.33 7.08 -15.99
N GLU A 183 -2.53 6.16 -15.50
CA GLU A 183 -1.07 6.17 -15.50
C GLU A 183 -0.53 4.73 -15.39
N GLY A 184 0.78 4.57 -15.48
CA GLY A 184 1.46 3.28 -15.28
C GLY A 184 2.18 2.81 -16.53
N PHE A 185 1.41 2.41 -17.54
CA PHE A 185 1.92 1.80 -18.77
C PHE A 185 2.37 2.85 -19.79
N PRO A 186 3.47 2.60 -20.54
CA PRO A 186 3.85 3.44 -21.66
C PRO A 186 2.86 3.35 -22.82
N ASP A 187 2.80 4.39 -23.64
CA ASP A 187 1.82 4.47 -24.75
C ASP A 187 2.00 3.34 -25.77
N TRP A 188 3.23 2.90 -26.00
CA TRP A 188 3.54 1.79 -26.92
C TRP A 188 3.06 0.43 -26.41
N ALA A 189 2.78 0.31 -25.10
CA ALA A 189 2.29 -0.90 -24.46
C ALA A 189 0.75 -1.02 -24.48
N ILE A 190 0.02 -0.06 -25.05
CA ILE A 190 -1.45 -0.04 -25.01
C ILE A 190 -2.07 -0.52 -26.31
N ARG A 191 -3.05 -1.42 -26.19
CA ARG A 191 -3.84 -1.91 -27.32
C ARG A 191 -5.34 -1.85 -27.03
N SER A 192 -6.06 -0.91 -27.64
CA SER A 192 -7.52 -0.72 -27.43
C SER A 192 -8.37 -0.99 -28.67
N ASP A 193 -7.76 -1.46 -29.77
CA ASP A 193 -8.40 -1.69 -31.08
C ASP A 193 -9.16 -0.50 -31.67
N GLY A 194 -8.82 0.73 -31.25
CA GLY A 194 -9.50 1.94 -31.71
C GLY A 194 -10.93 2.10 -31.15
N LEU A 195 -11.28 1.34 -30.10
CA LEU A 195 -12.52 1.56 -29.36
C LEU A 195 -12.53 2.96 -28.71
N PRO A 196 -13.72 3.53 -28.44
CA PRO A 196 -13.83 4.87 -27.91
C PRO A 196 -13.33 4.99 -26.48
N THR A 197 -12.66 6.10 -26.17
CA THR A 197 -12.33 6.57 -24.81
C THR A 197 -13.48 7.37 -24.19
N SER A 198 -14.72 7.11 -24.64
CA SER A 198 -15.94 7.75 -24.15
C SER A 198 -16.99 6.70 -23.76
N PRO A 199 -17.85 6.98 -22.76
CA PRO A 199 -17.83 8.16 -21.89
C PRO A 199 -16.57 8.23 -21.02
N ASN A 200 -16.17 9.47 -20.70
CA ASN A 200 -15.05 9.74 -19.81
C ASN A 200 -15.59 10.34 -18.51
N CYS A 201 -15.56 9.54 -17.46
CA CYS A 201 -16.07 9.83 -16.12
C CYS A 201 -14.95 9.93 -15.08
N GLY A 202 -13.68 9.92 -15.50
CA GLY A 202 -12.51 9.98 -14.63
C GLY A 202 -12.34 8.75 -13.74
N PHE A 203 -11.39 8.82 -12.80
CA PHE A 203 -11.16 7.78 -11.82
C PHE A 203 -12.23 7.80 -10.71
N PRO A 204 -12.78 6.65 -10.29
CA PRO A 204 -12.51 5.30 -10.80
C PRO A 204 -13.47 4.85 -11.92
N LEU A 205 -14.44 5.68 -12.32
CA LEU A 205 -15.57 5.26 -13.14
C LEU A 205 -15.17 4.76 -14.53
N ASN A 206 -14.08 5.25 -15.13
CA ASN A 206 -13.64 4.81 -16.45
C ASN A 206 -13.36 3.30 -16.53
N TYR A 207 -12.95 2.64 -15.44
CA TYR A 207 -12.82 1.17 -15.39
C TYR A 207 -14.08 0.45 -15.86
N PHE A 208 -15.26 1.01 -15.54
CA PHE A 208 -16.55 0.37 -15.76
C PHE A 208 -17.25 0.85 -17.03
N VAL A 209 -16.97 2.08 -17.46
CA VAL A 209 -17.74 2.73 -18.54
C VAL A 209 -16.96 2.95 -19.82
N MET A 210 -15.63 2.86 -19.81
CA MET A 210 -14.78 3.18 -20.98
C MET A 210 -14.42 1.91 -21.78
N PRO A 211 -14.96 1.73 -23.01
CA PRO A 211 -14.72 0.52 -23.80
C PRO A 211 -13.25 0.31 -24.18
N ALA A 212 -12.53 1.40 -24.50
CA ALA A 212 -11.12 1.33 -24.85
C ALA A 212 -10.24 0.81 -23.71
N LEU A 213 -10.51 1.23 -22.47
CA LEU A 213 -9.78 0.78 -21.28
C LEU A 213 -10.02 -0.71 -21.02
N GLN A 214 -11.29 -1.16 -21.04
CA GLN A 214 -11.61 -2.57 -20.82
C GLN A 214 -10.94 -3.47 -21.87
N ARG A 215 -10.94 -3.05 -23.13
CA ARG A 215 -10.24 -3.77 -24.20
C ARG A 215 -8.72 -3.81 -24.00
N ALA A 216 -8.12 -2.72 -23.52
CA ALA A 216 -6.69 -2.69 -23.22
C ALA A 216 -6.30 -3.69 -22.13
N TRP A 217 -7.12 -3.81 -21.08
CA TRP A 217 -6.97 -4.85 -20.07
C TRP A 217 -7.10 -6.26 -20.66
N ASP A 218 -8.12 -6.51 -21.48
CA ASP A 218 -8.34 -7.81 -22.09
C ASP A 218 -7.12 -8.28 -22.91
N HIS A 219 -6.54 -7.38 -23.72
CA HIS A 219 -5.32 -7.66 -24.49
C HIS A 219 -4.11 -7.91 -23.60
N PHE A 220 -3.90 -7.07 -22.58
CA PHE A 220 -2.77 -7.27 -21.66
C PHE A 220 -2.83 -8.63 -20.97
N TRP A 221 -4.02 -9.05 -20.52
CA TRP A 221 -4.21 -10.35 -19.89
C TRP A 221 -4.14 -11.53 -20.86
N ALA A 222 -4.61 -11.35 -22.09
CA ALA A 222 -4.46 -12.35 -23.15
C ALA A 222 -2.99 -12.50 -23.59
N ASN A 223 -2.17 -11.46 -23.38
CA ASN A 223 -0.78 -11.38 -23.82
C ASN A 223 -0.64 -11.73 -25.32
N ASP A 224 -1.56 -11.21 -26.13
CA ASP A 224 -1.81 -11.60 -27.53
C ASP A 224 -1.17 -10.64 -28.55
N TYR A 225 -0.30 -9.73 -28.09
CA TYR A 225 0.45 -8.80 -28.92
C TYR A 225 1.89 -8.64 -28.44
N THR A 226 2.73 -8.10 -29.33
CA THR A 226 4.13 -7.83 -29.07
C THR A 226 4.43 -6.34 -29.25
N ASP A 227 5.46 -5.87 -28.56
CA ASP A 227 6.03 -4.54 -28.81
C ASP A 227 6.78 -4.50 -30.16
N ALA A 228 7.28 -3.31 -30.53
CA ALA A 228 8.02 -3.10 -31.78
C ALA A 228 9.36 -3.86 -31.85
N THR A 229 9.87 -4.37 -30.72
CA THR A 229 11.08 -5.20 -30.66
C THR A 229 10.75 -6.70 -30.79
N GLY A 230 9.47 -7.06 -30.83
CA GLY A 230 8.99 -8.44 -30.93
C GLY A 230 8.80 -9.14 -29.58
N ARG A 231 8.87 -8.43 -28.45
CA ARG A 231 8.63 -9.03 -27.12
C ARG A 231 7.12 -9.11 -26.85
N PRO A 232 6.59 -10.25 -26.37
CA PRO A 232 5.23 -10.30 -25.82
C PRO A 232 5.07 -9.29 -24.70
N ILE A 233 3.92 -8.64 -24.58
CA ILE A 233 3.80 -7.48 -23.70
C ILE A 233 4.10 -7.78 -22.22
N GLN A 234 3.62 -8.91 -21.70
CA GLN A 234 3.92 -9.31 -20.32
C GLN A 234 5.40 -9.68 -20.14
N THR A 235 6.12 -10.03 -21.21
CA THR A 235 7.57 -10.23 -21.17
C THR A 235 8.29 -8.89 -21.07
N ALA A 236 7.88 -7.88 -21.84
CA ALA A 236 8.42 -6.53 -21.72
C ALA A 236 8.21 -5.96 -20.30
N PHE A 237 7.00 -6.16 -19.74
CA PHE A 237 6.70 -5.83 -18.33
C PHE A 237 7.63 -6.55 -17.34
N THR A 238 7.87 -7.85 -17.56
CA THR A 238 8.80 -8.63 -16.71
C THR A 238 10.24 -8.13 -16.82
N ASP A 239 10.68 -7.71 -18.02
CA ASP A 239 12.03 -7.17 -18.23
C ASP A 239 12.23 -5.81 -17.57
N MET A 240 11.20 -4.95 -17.54
CA MET A 240 11.18 -3.73 -16.74
C MET A 240 11.43 -4.03 -15.26
N TRP A 241 10.68 -4.98 -14.70
CA TRP A 241 10.84 -5.39 -13.30
C TRP A 241 12.22 -5.94 -12.99
N LYS A 242 12.82 -6.70 -13.93
CA LYS A 242 14.20 -7.20 -13.78
C LYS A 242 15.22 -6.06 -13.68
N LEU A 243 14.99 -4.92 -14.32
CA LEU A 243 15.87 -3.76 -14.18
C LEU A 243 15.74 -3.11 -12.81
N VAL A 244 14.51 -2.89 -12.33
CA VAL A 244 14.26 -2.38 -10.97
C VAL A 244 14.92 -3.31 -9.95
N ALA A 245 14.65 -4.61 -10.02
CA ALA A 245 15.22 -5.58 -9.08
C ALA A 245 16.77 -5.61 -9.13
N LYS A 246 17.37 -5.61 -10.33
CA LYS A 246 18.82 -5.57 -10.47
C LYS A 246 19.45 -4.31 -9.89
N GLN A 247 18.76 -3.17 -9.98
CA GLN A 247 19.24 -1.88 -9.45
C GLN A 247 19.26 -1.87 -7.92
N PHE A 248 18.28 -2.50 -7.26
CA PHE A 248 18.02 -2.29 -5.84
C PHE A 248 18.27 -3.50 -4.93
N ARG A 249 18.45 -4.71 -5.46
CA ARG A 249 18.61 -5.96 -4.69
C ARG A 249 19.69 -5.97 -3.60
N ASP A 250 20.69 -5.09 -3.70
CA ASP A 250 21.83 -5.05 -2.79
C ASP A 250 21.61 -4.08 -1.61
N ASP A 251 20.58 -3.23 -1.64
CA ASP A 251 20.20 -2.37 -0.51
C ASP A 251 19.39 -3.18 0.52
N PRO A 252 19.89 -3.34 1.77
CA PRO A 252 19.23 -4.18 2.77
C PRO A 252 17.91 -3.59 3.30
N TYR A 253 17.56 -2.35 2.98
CA TYR A 253 16.29 -1.73 3.34
C TYR A 253 15.32 -1.63 2.16
N VAL A 254 15.70 -2.09 0.97
CA VAL A 254 14.73 -2.43 -0.08
C VAL A 254 14.26 -3.85 0.19
N VAL A 255 13.06 -3.99 0.76
CA VAL A 255 12.60 -5.27 1.33
C VAL A 255 11.51 -5.95 0.51
N GLY A 256 10.96 -5.26 -0.49
CA GLY A 256 9.81 -5.74 -1.23
C GLY A 256 9.69 -5.20 -2.64
N TYR A 257 9.16 -6.03 -3.53
CA TYR A 257 8.61 -5.64 -4.82
C TYR A 257 7.14 -6.07 -4.87
N ASP A 258 6.24 -5.10 -4.82
CA ASP A 258 4.82 -5.25 -5.05
C ASP A 258 4.55 -5.21 -6.55
N ILE A 259 4.25 -6.38 -7.10
CA ILE A 259 4.46 -6.68 -8.52
C ILE A 259 3.50 -5.92 -9.43
N PHE A 260 2.29 -5.65 -8.94
CA PHE A 260 1.25 -5.04 -9.76
C PHE A 260 0.15 -4.42 -8.89
N ASN A 261 0.07 -3.09 -8.88
CA ASN A 261 -1.00 -2.36 -8.21
C ASN A 261 -2.37 -2.66 -8.81
N GLU A 262 -3.34 -3.03 -7.96
CA GLU A 262 -4.76 -3.13 -8.27
C GLU A 262 -5.07 -3.79 -9.63
N PRO A 263 -4.69 -5.07 -9.86
CA PRO A 263 -5.00 -5.75 -11.11
C PRO A 263 -6.50 -5.66 -11.41
N PHE A 264 -6.87 -5.12 -12.58
CA PHE A 264 -8.27 -5.00 -12.99
C PHE A 264 -8.65 -6.13 -13.96
N PRO A 265 -9.76 -6.89 -13.74
CA PRO A 265 -10.05 -8.09 -14.54
C PRO A 265 -10.53 -7.85 -15.99
N GLY A 266 -10.55 -6.61 -16.47
CA GLY A 266 -11.03 -6.25 -17.82
C GLY A 266 -12.55 -6.35 -17.97
N THR A 267 -13.02 -6.66 -19.18
CA THR A 267 -14.47 -6.71 -19.49
C THR A 267 -15.24 -7.69 -18.59
N LEU A 268 -14.58 -8.72 -18.06
CA LEU A 268 -15.19 -9.74 -17.21
C LEU A 268 -15.09 -9.43 -15.69
N TYR A 269 -14.87 -8.17 -15.30
CA TYR A 269 -14.76 -7.74 -13.89
C TYR A 269 -15.94 -8.18 -13.01
N ALA A 270 -17.16 -8.23 -13.57
CA ALA A 270 -18.36 -8.62 -12.83
C ALA A 270 -18.26 -10.04 -12.24
N LEU A 271 -17.46 -10.93 -12.83
CA LEU A 271 -17.20 -12.28 -12.33
C LEU A 271 -16.30 -12.31 -11.08
N CYS A 272 -15.80 -11.16 -10.65
CA CYS A 272 -14.84 -11.00 -9.56
C CYS A 272 -15.38 -10.12 -8.43
N LEU A 273 -16.67 -9.75 -8.47
CA LEU A 273 -17.36 -9.02 -7.41
C LEU A 273 -17.88 -9.94 -6.28
N SER A 274 -17.83 -11.25 -6.47
CA SER A 274 -18.32 -12.21 -5.47
C SER A 274 -17.42 -12.23 -4.23
N PRO A 275 -17.98 -12.27 -3.01
CA PRO A 275 -17.19 -12.44 -1.78
C PRO A 275 -16.56 -13.84 -1.66
N PHE A 276 -16.90 -14.77 -2.56
CA PHE A 276 -16.42 -16.15 -2.55
C PHE A 276 -15.24 -16.42 -3.50
N GLY A 277 -14.75 -15.41 -4.23
CA GLY A 277 -13.65 -15.55 -5.18
C GLY A 277 -13.98 -14.98 -6.57
N CYS A 278 -13.02 -15.11 -7.48
CA CYS A 278 -13.12 -14.60 -8.85
C CYS A 278 -12.85 -15.71 -9.88
N ALA A 279 -13.68 -15.80 -10.91
CA ALA A 279 -13.54 -16.81 -11.97
C ALA A 279 -12.25 -16.64 -12.80
N GLN A 280 -11.61 -15.47 -12.73
CA GLN A 280 -10.38 -15.15 -13.47
C GLN A 280 -9.09 -15.33 -12.66
N GLU A 281 -9.12 -15.87 -11.42
CA GLU A 281 -7.93 -15.98 -10.57
C GLU A 281 -6.74 -16.68 -11.23
N LYS A 282 -6.95 -17.77 -11.97
CA LYS A 282 -5.84 -18.50 -12.62
C LYS A 282 -5.09 -17.68 -13.67
N ARG A 283 -5.76 -16.72 -14.29
CA ARG A 283 -5.14 -15.78 -15.23
C ARG A 283 -4.18 -14.84 -14.49
N LEU A 284 -4.60 -14.28 -13.35
CA LEU A 284 -3.74 -13.44 -12.52
C LEU A 284 -2.58 -14.23 -11.91
N GLU A 285 -2.86 -15.39 -11.30
CA GLU A 285 -1.82 -16.26 -10.72
C GLU A 285 -0.73 -16.62 -11.75
N SER A 286 -1.12 -16.88 -13.00
CA SER A 286 -0.18 -17.21 -14.07
C SER A 286 0.69 -16.01 -14.45
N PHE A 287 0.11 -14.82 -14.49
CA PHE A 287 0.84 -13.58 -14.77
C PHE A 287 1.82 -13.25 -13.65
N GLU A 288 1.36 -13.23 -12.40
CA GLU A 288 2.21 -12.90 -11.25
C GLU A 288 3.36 -13.89 -11.12
N ARG A 289 3.09 -15.19 -11.25
CA ARG A 289 4.14 -16.23 -11.25
C ARG A 289 5.17 -15.98 -12.34
N LYS A 290 4.75 -15.58 -13.55
CA LYS A 290 5.67 -15.25 -14.65
C LYS A 290 6.58 -14.08 -14.26
N VAL A 291 6.03 -12.98 -13.76
CA VAL A 291 6.80 -11.79 -13.39
C VAL A 291 7.74 -12.10 -12.22
N MET A 292 7.23 -12.73 -11.17
CA MET A 292 8.01 -13.13 -10.00
C MET A 292 9.16 -14.08 -10.35
N THR A 293 8.92 -15.05 -11.25
CA THR A 293 9.99 -15.92 -11.77
C THR A 293 11.05 -15.12 -12.52
N GLY A 294 10.62 -14.13 -13.32
CA GLY A 294 11.52 -13.23 -14.02
C GLY A 294 12.40 -12.44 -13.07
N ILE A 295 11.82 -11.84 -12.02
CA ILE A 295 12.57 -11.11 -11.00
C ILE A 295 13.56 -12.03 -10.27
N ARG A 296 13.14 -13.25 -9.90
CA ARG A 296 14.03 -14.22 -9.22
C ARG A 296 15.27 -14.59 -10.02
N SER A 297 15.24 -14.43 -11.35
CA SER A 297 16.43 -14.65 -12.19
C SER A 297 17.55 -13.61 -11.96
N VAL A 298 17.23 -12.45 -11.37
CA VAL A 298 18.19 -11.37 -11.10
C VAL A 298 18.26 -10.98 -9.62
N ASP A 299 17.23 -11.29 -8.83
CA ASP A 299 17.18 -11.07 -7.39
C ASP A 299 16.58 -12.30 -6.66
N PRO A 300 17.45 -13.13 -6.05
CA PRO A 300 17.00 -14.33 -5.35
C PRO A 300 16.46 -14.08 -3.93
N GLN A 301 16.57 -12.86 -3.37
CA GLN A 301 16.42 -12.63 -1.92
C GLN A 301 15.33 -11.64 -1.52
N THR A 302 14.98 -10.65 -2.34
CA THR A 302 13.97 -9.65 -1.92
C THR A 302 12.56 -10.25 -1.90
N THR A 303 11.73 -9.89 -0.92
CA THR A 303 10.34 -10.40 -0.86
C THR A 303 9.56 -9.96 -2.10
N LEU A 304 8.78 -10.86 -2.69
CA LEU A 304 7.89 -10.52 -3.81
C LEU A 304 6.45 -10.53 -3.33
N TYR A 305 5.78 -9.39 -3.43
CA TYR A 305 4.41 -9.22 -3.02
C TYR A 305 3.50 -9.34 -4.24
N TYR A 306 2.45 -10.13 -4.10
CA TYR A 306 1.45 -10.33 -5.13
C TYR A 306 0.09 -9.86 -4.60
N GLU A 307 -0.72 -9.32 -5.49
CA GLU A 307 -1.99 -8.68 -5.17
C GLU A 307 -3.16 -9.49 -5.74
N PRO A 308 -4.30 -9.56 -5.02
CA PRO A 308 -5.51 -10.08 -5.63
C PRO A 308 -6.08 -9.09 -6.66
N TRP A 309 -7.07 -9.52 -7.44
CA TRP A 309 -7.87 -8.59 -8.23
C TRP A 309 -8.39 -7.45 -7.35
N VAL A 310 -8.37 -6.20 -7.87
CA VAL A 310 -8.74 -4.97 -7.16
C VAL A 310 -10.09 -5.04 -6.44
N THR A 311 -11.04 -5.80 -7.00
CA THR A 311 -12.36 -6.03 -6.39
C THR A 311 -12.26 -6.61 -4.97
N SER A 312 -11.19 -7.35 -4.67
CA SER A 312 -10.94 -7.92 -3.35
C SER A 312 -10.74 -6.84 -2.30
N GLY A 313 -10.08 -5.72 -2.64
CA GLY A 313 -9.83 -4.62 -1.72
C GLY A 313 -11.10 -3.89 -1.26
N SER A 314 -12.24 -4.18 -1.88
CA SER A 314 -13.55 -3.58 -1.59
C SER A 314 -14.64 -4.62 -1.28
N GLY A 315 -14.24 -5.76 -0.72
CA GLY A 315 -15.16 -6.81 -0.24
C GLY A 315 -15.40 -7.97 -1.20
N GLY A 316 -14.75 -7.97 -2.37
CA GLY A 316 -14.59 -9.19 -3.18
C GLY A 316 -13.76 -10.24 -2.43
N GLY A 317 -14.02 -11.51 -2.70
CA GLY A 317 -13.20 -12.60 -2.20
C GLY A 317 -12.05 -12.93 -3.14
N THR A 318 -11.02 -13.58 -2.62
CA THR A 318 -9.99 -14.24 -3.42
C THR A 318 -9.73 -15.66 -2.91
N SER A 319 -9.59 -16.60 -3.82
CA SER A 319 -9.13 -17.97 -3.59
C SER A 319 -7.78 -18.26 -4.25
N MET A 320 -7.00 -17.22 -4.56
CA MET A 320 -5.68 -17.36 -5.20
C MET A 320 -4.78 -18.32 -4.41
N GLY A 321 -4.05 -19.17 -5.13
CA GLY A 321 -3.10 -20.12 -4.54
C GLY A 321 -1.79 -19.48 -4.08
N ASP A 322 -0.84 -20.35 -3.72
CA ASP A 322 0.56 -19.98 -3.54
C ASP A 322 1.20 -19.67 -4.91
N PRO A 323 1.87 -18.52 -5.10
CA PRO A 323 2.64 -18.23 -6.31
C PRO A 323 3.79 -19.22 -6.55
N GLY A 324 4.17 -20.06 -5.59
CA GLY A 324 5.13 -21.15 -5.72
C GLY A 324 6.57 -20.69 -6.00
N ILE A 325 6.89 -19.46 -5.60
CA ILE A 325 8.21 -18.83 -5.79
C ILE A 325 9.02 -18.82 -4.48
N GLY A 326 8.38 -18.99 -3.32
CA GLY A 326 9.00 -18.82 -2.01
C GLY A 326 9.34 -17.35 -1.73
N ASN A 327 9.51 -17.00 -0.45
CA ASN A 327 9.77 -15.64 -0.01
C ASN A 327 8.81 -14.62 -0.66
N SER A 328 7.51 -14.89 -0.52
CA SER A 328 6.43 -14.09 -1.10
C SER A 328 5.49 -13.56 -0.02
N GLY A 329 5.06 -12.32 -0.15
CA GLY A 329 4.05 -11.69 0.70
C GLY A 329 2.70 -11.55 -0.01
N PHE A 330 1.63 -11.41 0.75
CA PHE A 330 0.30 -11.11 0.22
C PHE A 330 0.03 -9.62 0.44
N SER A 331 0.07 -8.85 -0.64
CA SER A 331 -0.29 -7.43 -0.66
C SER A 331 -1.78 -7.31 -0.93
N PHE A 332 -2.48 -6.48 -0.17
CA PHE A 332 -3.92 -6.30 -0.31
C PHE A 332 -4.36 -4.91 0.11
N HIS A 333 -5.44 -4.43 -0.50
CA HIS A 333 -6.02 -3.13 -0.16
C HIS A 333 -7.22 -3.28 0.78
N ASN A 334 -7.54 -2.21 1.50
CA ASN A 334 -8.72 -2.15 2.34
C ASN A 334 -9.42 -0.80 2.16
N TYR A 335 -10.36 -0.80 1.24
CA TYR A 335 -11.24 0.34 0.98
C TYR A 335 -12.69 -0.07 1.21
N CYS A 336 -13.51 0.89 1.61
CA CYS A 336 -14.95 0.67 1.56
C CYS A 336 -15.40 0.56 0.09
N PHE A 337 -16.39 -0.29 -0.20
CA PHE A 337 -16.93 -0.50 -1.55
C PHE A 337 -17.46 0.78 -2.23
N THR A 338 -17.81 1.83 -1.46
CA THR A 338 -18.17 3.13 -2.03
C THR A 338 -16.97 3.88 -2.62
N GLY A 339 -15.74 3.51 -2.24
CA GLY A 339 -14.49 3.97 -2.87
C GLY A 339 -14.43 3.57 -4.34
N ILE A 340 -14.77 2.32 -4.69
CA ILE A 340 -14.83 1.84 -6.09
C ILE A 340 -15.83 2.62 -6.96
N THR A 341 -16.88 3.17 -6.36
CA THR A 341 -17.92 3.92 -7.09
C THR A 341 -17.72 5.43 -7.06
N GLY A 342 -16.67 5.93 -6.39
CA GLY A 342 -16.44 7.36 -6.19
C GLY A 342 -17.50 8.04 -5.30
N LEU A 343 -18.34 7.28 -4.59
CA LEU A 343 -19.43 7.80 -3.77
C LEU A 343 -18.99 8.23 -2.37
N GLY A 344 -17.76 7.90 -1.98
CA GLY A 344 -17.18 8.24 -0.68
C GLY A 344 -17.96 7.67 0.51
N PRO A 345 -17.41 7.76 1.74
CA PRO A 345 -18.10 7.33 2.95
C PRO A 345 -19.03 8.44 3.48
N ASN A 346 -19.98 8.93 2.68
CA ASN A 346 -20.73 10.16 3.03
C ASN A 346 -22.09 9.94 3.72
N THR A 347 -22.41 8.74 4.23
CA THR A 347 -23.57 8.57 5.12
C THR A 347 -23.30 7.58 6.27
N PRO A 348 -23.90 7.78 7.46
CA PRO A 348 -23.73 6.87 8.61
C PRO A 348 -24.13 5.41 8.32
N ILE A 349 -25.15 5.19 7.50
CA ILE A 349 -25.61 3.84 7.11
C ILE A 349 -24.54 3.13 6.26
N ILE A 350 -23.88 3.87 5.37
CA ILE A 350 -22.80 3.33 4.53
C ILE A 350 -21.58 3.02 5.40
N ALA A 351 -21.25 3.89 6.37
CA ALA A 351 -20.15 3.67 7.30
C ALA A 351 -20.30 2.35 8.07
N ASP A 352 -21.47 2.05 8.64
CA ASP A 352 -21.68 0.77 9.35
C ASP A 352 -21.49 -0.45 8.44
N VAL A 353 -21.86 -0.36 7.15
CA VAL A 353 -21.66 -1.43 6.16
C VAL A 353 -20.18 -1.54 5.76
N CYS A 354 -19.48 -0.42 5.60
CA CYS A 354 -18.03 -0.40 5.37
C CYS A 354 -17.31 -1.13 6.50
N ASP A 355 -17.58 -0.72 7.74
CA ASP A 355 -16.91 -1.17 8.95
C ASP A 355 -17.20 -2.65 9.25
N THR A 356 -18.45 -3.08 9.06
CA THR A 356 -18.90 -4.41 9.49
C THR A 356 -18.69 -5.47 8.41
N PHE A 357 -18.69 -5.10 7.13
CA PHE A 357 -18.65 -6.04 6.01
C PHE A 357 -17.49 -5.80 5.04
N ALA A 358 -17.42 -4.63 4.41
CA ALA A 358 -16.49 -4.41 3.29
C ALA A 358 -15.02 -4.45 3.74
N GLU A 359 -14.69 -3.76 4.84
CA GLU A 359 -13.33 -3.69 5.39
C GLU A 359 -12.95 -5.00 6.08
N LYS A 360 -13.93 -5.76 6.60
CA LYS A 360 -13.69 -7.01 7.32
C LYS A 360 -13.21 -8.14 6.40
N ILE A 361 -13.76 -8.23 5.18
CA ILE A 361 -13.47 -9.33 4.25
C ILE A 361 -11.98 -9.39 3.87
N PRO A 362 -11.32 -8.32 3.39
CA PRO A 362 -9.90 -8.37 3.04
C PRO A 362 -9.01 -8.76 4.21
N LEU A 363 -9.30 -8.24 5.41
CA LEU A 363 -8.55 -8.55 6.63
C LEU A 363 -8.70 -10.03 7.05
N ASP A 364 -9.93 -10.56 7.02
CA ASP A 364 -10.19 -11.97 7.31
C ASP A 364 -9.53 -12.89 6.26
N VAL A 365 -9.52 -12.49 4.99
CA VAL A 365 -8.82 -13.20 3.91
C VAL A 365 -7.33 -13.20 4.20
N ALA A 366 -6.72 -12.04 4.44
CA ALA A 366 -5.30 -11.89 4.74
C ALA A 366 -4.88 -12.76 5.94
N ALA A 367 -5.64 -12.73 7.03
CA ALA A 367 -5.38 -13.55 8.22
C ALA A 367 -5.45 -15.06 7.92
N ARG A 368 -6.45 -15.52 7.16
CA ARG A 368 -6.58 -16.92 6.76
C ARG A 368 -5.44 -17.36 5.84
N ARG A 369 -5.05 -16.51 4.89
CA ARG A 369 -3.94 -16.77 3.97
C ARG A 369 -2.61 -16.88 4.70
N ALA A 370 -2.30 -15.92 5.58
CA ALA A 370 -1.10 -15.94 6.40
C ALA A 370 -1.00 -17.23 7.22
N LYS A 371 -2.10 -17.64 7.88
CA LYS A 371 -2.16 -18.89 8.65
C LYS A 371 -1.94 -20.14 7.79
N ALA A 372 -2.32 -20.09 6.52
CA ALA A 372 -2.09 -21.17 5.56
C ALA A 372 -0.70 -21.13 4.91
N GLY A 373 0.16 -20.18 5.26
CA GLY A 373 1.47 -19.98 4.65
C GLY A 373 1.41 -19.36 3.25
N LEU A 374 0.27 -18.76 2.88
CA LEU A 374 0.02 -18.18 1.55
C LEU A 374 0.40 -16.70 1.48
N GLY A 375 1.53 -16.33 2.05
CA GLY A 375 2.07 -14.97 2.02
C GLY A 375 1.85 -14.19 3.32
N ALA A 376 2.92 -13.58 3.83
CA ALA A 376 2.81 -12.66 4.96
C ALA A 376 1.99 -11.42 4.57
N PRO A 377 1.03 -10.99 5.39
CA PRO A 377 0.08 -9.96 5.01
C PRO A 377 0.70 -8.56 5.15
N ILE A 378 0.55 -7.76 4.09
CA ILE A 378 0.73 -6.32 4.12
C ILE A 378 -0.51 -5.66 3.52
N MET A 379 -1.13 -4.77 4.28
CA MET A 379 -2.20 -3.92 3.80
C MET A 379 -1.56 -2.72 3.11
N SER A 380 -1.19 -2.89 1.85
CA SER A 380 -0.40 -1.94 1.07
C SER A 380 -1.13 -0.63 0.79
N GLU A 381 -2.46 -0.63 0.86
CA GLU A 381 -3.26 0.58 0.80
C GLU A 381 -4.54 0.50 1.65
N PHE A 382 -4.85 1.63 2.28
CA PHE A 382 -6.13 1.94 2.92
C PHE A 382 -6.17 3.45 3.18
N GLY A 383 -7.35 4.00 3.46
CA GLY A 383 -7.50 5.43 3.72
C GLY A 383 -8.13 6.14 2.54
N ALA A 384 -7.42 7.10 1.94
CA ALA A 384 -7.99 8.05 0.97
C ALA A 384 -9.17 8.86 1.55
N VAL A 385 -9.04 9.26 2.81
CA VAL A 385 -10.06 10.00 3.56
C VAL A 385 -9.44 11.11 4.38
N SER A 386 -10.21 12.17 4.62
CA SER A 386 -9.84 13.25 5.54
C SER A 386 -10.27 13.00 6.99
N ASP A 387 -10.81 11.81 7.29
CA ASP A 387 -11.37 11.43 8.58
C ASP A 387 -10.36 10.60 9.40
N ALA A 388 -9.73 11.25 10.38
CA ALA A 388 -8.73 10.65 11.26
C ALA A 388 -9.27 9.45 12.08
N PRO A 389 -10.47 9.52 12.71
CA PRO A 389 -11.11 8.35 13.31
C PRO A 389 -11.23 7.12 12.40
N VAL A 390 -11.51 7.29 11.10
CA VAL A 390 -11.55 6.18 10.14
C VAL A 390 -10.17 5.53 9.98
N LEU A 391 -9.11 6.33 9.85
CA LEU A 391 -7.73 5.82 9.78
C LEU A 391 -7.35 5.06 11.07
N ASP A 392 -7.69 5.62 12.24
CA ASP A 392 -7.41 4.97 13.53
C ASP A 392 -8.09 3.59 13.62
N ARG A 393 -9.36 3.51 13.23
CA ARG A 393 -10.14 2.27 13.21
C ARG A 393 -9.50 1.22 12.30
N ILE A 394 -9.18 1.58 11.05
CA ILE A 394 -8.64 0.61 10.08
C ILE A 394 -7.26 0.11 10.51
N ALA A 395 -6.39 0.98 11.02
CA ALA A 395 -5.10 0.58 11.58
C ALA A 395 -5.27 -0.34 12.81
N ASN A 396 -6.26 -0.08 13.70
CA ASN A 396 -6.60 -0.99 14.80
C ASN A 396 -7.16 -2.34 14.31
N ASN A 397 -7.84 -2.36 13.16
CA ASN A 397 -8.31 -3.60 12.55
C ASN A 397 -7.14 -4.41 11.94
N ALA A 398 -6.11 -3.75 11.41
CA ALA A 398 -4.88 -4.40 10.97
C ALA A 398 -4.12 -5.06 12.15
N ASP A 399 -4.06 -4.41 13.31
CA ASP A 399 -3.46 -4.96 14.54
C ASP A 399 -4.12 -6.31 14.93
N ARG A 400 -5.45 -6.43 14.78
CA ARG A 400 -6.20 -7.66 15.12
C ARG A 400 -5.77 -8.88 14.31
N VAL A 401 -5.32 -8.64 13.07
CA VAL A 401 -4.81 -9.68 12.17
C VAL A 401 -3.28 -9.66 12.09
N MET A 402 -2.62 -8.80 12.88
CA MET A 402 -1.17 -8.59 12.92
C MET A 402 -0.56 -8.30 11.54
N SER A 403 -1.30 -7.56 10.71
CA SER A 403 -0.84 -7.15 9.38
C SER A 403 0.02 -5.90 9.46
N SER A 404 1.07 -5.86 8.64
CA SER A 404 1.74 -4.58 8.29
C SER A 404 0.78 -3.71 7.47
N TRP A 405 1.02 -2.40 7.40
CA TRP A 405 0.21 -1.49 6.58
C TRP A 405 0.97 -0.28 6.04
N GLN A 406 0.50 0.23 4.91
CA GLN A 406 0.97 1.45 4.25
C GLN A 406 -0.26 2.30 3.90
N ALA A 407 -0.45 3.42 4.60
CA ALA A 407 -1.62 4.28 4.42
C ALA A 407 -1.54 5.06 3.10
N TRP A 408 -2.67 5.19 2.41
CA TRP A 408 -2.84 6.06 1.25
C TRP A 408 -3.33 7.44 1.69
N ALA A 409 -2.54 8.51 1.52
CA ALA A 409 -1.14 8.56 1.07
C ALA A 409 -0.35 9.69 1.75
N TRP A 410 0.98 9.73 1.57
CA TRP A 410 1.78 10.88 2.02
C TRP A 410 1.38 12.15 1.26
N PHE A 411 1.38 12.10 -0.06
CA PHE A 411 0.81 13.09 -0.97
C PHE A 411 0.14 12.35 -2.13
N ASN A 412 -0.98 12.89 -2.65
CA ASN A 412 -1.64 12.32 -3.83
C ASN A 412 -2.10 13.40 -4.83
N GLU A 413 -1.96 13.06 -6.12
CA GLU A 413 -2.48 13.79 -7.27
C GLU A 413 -2.75 12.77 -8.38
N ASP A 414 -3.93 12.84 -9.02
CA ASP A 414 -4.29 11.93 -10.11
C ASP A 414 -4.33 12.66 -11.47
N PRO A 415 -4.10 11.95 -12.59
CA PRO A 415 -4.33 12.49 -13.92
C PRO A 415 -5.78 12.95 -14.19
N SER A 416 -6.75 12.42 -13.44
CA SER A 416 -8.15 12.86 -13.51
C SER A 416 -8.45 14.14 -12.72
N GLY A 417 -7.54 14.61 -11.86
CA GLY A 417 -7.71 15.82 -11.06
C GLY A 417 -7.02 15.77 -9.69
N GLU A 418 -7.04 16.91 -9.01
CA GLU A 418 -6.48 17.05 -7.67
C GLU A 418 -7.20 16.17 -6.63
N ARG A 419 -6.45 15.66 -5.65
CA ARG A 419 -6.94 14.81 -4.55
C ARG A 419 -6.58 15.38 -3.16
N PRO A 420 -6.99 16.62 -2.85
CA PRO A 420 -6.49 17.36 -1.67
C PRO A 420 -6.91 16.76 -0.32
N HIS A 421 -7.83 15.78 -0.32
CA HIS A 421 -8.35 15.12 0.88
C HIS A 421 -7.69 13.78 1.20
N GLU A 422 -6.80 13.28 0.33
CA GLU A 422 -6.21 11.95 0.44
C GLU A 422 -4.76 11.97 0.96
N GLY A 423 -4.09 13.13 0.89
CA GLY A 423 -2.70 13.32 1.33
C GLY A 423 -2.57 13.77 2.80
N ILE A 424 -1.56 13.25 3.49
CA ILE A 424 -1.06 13.76 4.78
C ILE A 424 -0.39 15.13 4.59
N VAL A 425 0.28 15.33 3.47
CA VAL A 425 0.94 16.58 3.05
C VAL A 425 0.17 17.18 1.88
N LYS A 426 -0.03 18.51 1.92
CA LYS A 426 -0.78 19.24 0.88
C LYS A 426 0.11 19.64 -0.30
N ASP A 427 1.33 20.09 0.00
CA ASP A 427 2.30 20.54 -0.98
C ASP A 427 3.66 19.90 -0.68
N PRO A 428 4.09 18.91 -1.47
CA PRO A 428 5.35 18.19 -1.28
C PRO A 428 6.59 19.07 -1.55
N ALA A 429 6.44 20.26 -2.13
CA ALA A 429 7.54 21.20 -2.32
C ALA A 429 7.82 22.07 -1.08
N LYS A 430 7.03 21.90 -0.01
CA LYS A 430 7.18 22.61 1.26
C LYS A 430 7.42 21.62 2.39
N PRO A 431 8.15 22.01 3.45
CA PRO A 431 8.34 21.14 4.59
C PRO A 431 7.02 20.61 5.18
N PRO A 432 6.96 19.34 5.62
CA PRO A 432 5.75 18.70 6.13
C PRO A 432 5.44 19.16 7.56
N THR A 433 5.19 20.46 7.73
CA THR A 433 4.97 21.13 9.02
C THR A 433 3.86 22.17 8.92
N GLY A 434 3.38 22.66 10.06
CA GLY A 434 2.40 23.74 10.14
C GLY A 434 1.13 23.45 9.33
N SER A 435 0.70 24.40 8.50
CA SER A 435 -0.52 24.27 7.70
C SER A 435 -0.39 23.30 6.51
N ASN A 436 0.84 22.90 6.16
CA ASN A 436 1.12 21.95 5.08
C ASN A 436 0.88 20.49 5.51
N LEU A 437 0.98 20.21 6.81
CA LEU A 437 0.78 18.90 7.40
C LEU A 437 -0.65 18.75 7.92
N ASN A 438 -1.33 17.67 7.53
CA ASN A 438 -2.57 17.27 8.15
C ASN A 438 -2.30 16.52 9.46
N THR A 439 -2.12 17.29 10.54
CA THR A 439 -1.80 16.76 11.88
C THR A 439 -2.82 15.72 12.35
N ALA A 440 -4.11 15.89 12.07
CA ALA A 440 -5.12 14.93 12.48
C ALA A 440 -4.90 13.53 11.87
N LEU A 441 -4.54 13.45 10.58
CA LEU A 441 -4.31 12.17 9.90
C LEU A 441 -3.02 11.50 10.37
N ILE A 442 -1.91 12.25 10.43
CA ILE A 442 -0.64 11.67 10.88
C ILE A 442 -0.69 11.28 12.36
N ASP A 443 -1.41 12.02 13.20
CA ASP A 443 -1.57 11.68 14.61
C ASP A 443 -2.39 10.39 14.77
N ALA A 444 -3.42 10.18 13.93
CA ALA A 444 -4.16 8.92 13.92
C ALA A 444 -3.29 7.73 13.51
N LEU A 445 -2.33 7.92 12.61
CA LEU A 445 -1.43 6.85 12.15
C LEU A 445 -0.21 6.64 13.06
N THR A 446 0.20 7.67 13.80
CA THR A 446 1.32 7.62 14.75
C THR A 446 0.86 6.96 16.05
N ARG A 447 1.28 5.71 16.28
CA ARG A 447 0.79 4.88 17.39
C ARG A 447 1.87 3.97 17.95
N PRO A 448 1.78 3.52 19.21
CA PRO A 448 2.67 2.48 19.73
C PRO A 448 2.47 1.15 19.00
N TYR A 449 3.56 0.50 18.61
CA TYR A 449 3.50 -0.82 17.95
C TYR A 449 4.84 -1.59 18.08
N PRO A 450 4.84 -2.92 17.92
CA PRO A 450 6.07 -3.69 17.90
C PRO A 450 6.71 -3.64 16.52
N ARG A 451 7.86 -2.98 16.38
CA ARG A 451 8.57 -2.95 15.09
C ARG A 451 9.25 -4.28 14.75
N ALA A 452 9.86 -4.91 15.76
CA ALA A 452 10.49 -6.22 15.63
C ALA A 452 10.34 -7.05 16.92
N ILE A 453 9.99 -8.33 16.81
CA ILE A 453 9.66 -9.19 17.95
C ILE A 453 10.62 -10.38 17.97
N ALA A 454 11.39 -10.51 19.05
CA ALA A 454 12.21 -11.70 19.32
C ALA A 454 11.34 -12.84 19.86
N GLY A 455 10.36 -13.25 19.07
CA GLY A 455 9.40 -14.30 19.36
C GLY A 455 8.27 -14.38 18.35
N THR A 456 7.34 -15.32 18.55
CA THR A 456 6.11 -15.42 17.76
C THR A 456 4.98 -14.66 18.47
N PRO A 457 4.47 -13.55 17.90
CA PRO A 457 3.35 -12.82 18.50
C PRO A 457 2.06 -13.61 18.42
N SER A 458 1.22 -13.46 19.45
CA SER A 458 -0.15 -13.97 19.47
C SER A 458 -1.18 -12.86 19.36
N SER A 459 -0.82 -11.64 19.76
CA SER A 459 -1.69 -10.46 19.69
C SER A 459 -0.89 -9.20 20.00
N PHE A 460 -1.24 -8.10 19.34
CA PHE A 460 -0.99 -6.76 19.85
C PHE A 460 -2.16 -5.84 19.49
N GLY A 461 -2.19 -4.66 20.09
CA GLY A 461 -3.17 -3.65 19.73
C GLY A 461 -3.04 -2.39 20.58
N TYR A 462 -3.53 -1.29 20.01
CA TYR A 462 -3.59 0.00 20.65
C TYR A 462 -5.04 0.48 20.82
N ALA A 463 -5.33 1.14 21.94
CA ALA A 463 -6.60 1.80 22.20
C ALA A 463 -6.37 3.29 22.41
N SER A 464 -6.36 4.06 21.31
CA SER A 464 -6.10 5.50 21.23
C SER A 464 -6.84 6.32 22.30
N GLY A 465 -8.13 6.04 22.49
CA GLY A 465 -8.97 6.71 23.50
C GLY A 465 -8.47 6.56 24.93
N THR A 466 -7.87 5.41 25.28
CA THR A 466 -7.33 5.15 26.64
C THR A 466 -5.81 5.28 26.74
N GLY A 467 -5.10 5.34 25.60
CA GLY A 467 -3.64 5.32 25.55
C GLY A 467 -3.03 3.96 25.96
N VAL A 468 -3.82 2.87 25.95
CA VAL A 468 -3.34 1.55 26.35
C VAL A 468 -2.86 0.77 25.13
N PHE A 469 -1.60 0.36 25.13
CA PHE A 469 -1.05 -0.60 24.18
C PHE A 469 -0.75 -1.93 24.88
N GLN A 470 -1.04 -3.03 24.20
CA GLN A 470 -0.75 -4.39 24.69
C GLN A 470 -0.06 -5.21 23.61
N LEU A 471 0.91 -6.03 24.02
CA LEU A 471 1.58 -7.01 23.18
C LEU A 471 1.76 -8.32 23.96
N LYS A 472 1.49 -9.45 23.31
CA LYS A 472 1.77 -10.79 23.82
C LYS A 472 2.48 -11.62 22.76
N TYR A 473 3.57 -12.28 23.16
CA TYR A 473 4.32 -13.17 22.28
C TYR A 473 4.94 -14.34 23.05
N SER A 474 5.15 -15.45 22.36
CA SER A 474 5.96 -16.57 22.86
C SER A 474 7.44 -16.33 22.59
N THR A 475 8.35 -16.89 23.39
CA THR A 475 9.81 -16.78 23.16
C THR A 475 10.35 -17.76 22.10
N ALA A 476 9.47 -18.52 21.45
CA ALA A 476 9.80 -19.39 20.34
C ALA A 476 9.99 -18.58 19.05
N LYS A 477 10.84 -19.08 18.15
CA LYS A 477 10.92 -18.56 16.77
C LYS A 477 9.74 -19.09 15.96
N VAL A 478 9.34 -18.36 14.92
CA VAL A 478 8.23 -18.77 14.04
C VAL A 478 8.56 -20.03 13.23
N ASP A 479 9.85 -20.20 12.92
CA ASP A 479 10.48 -21.21 12.09
C ASP A 479 11.15 -22.32 12.91
N GLY A 480 10.87 -22.35 14.22
CA GLY A 480 11.31 -23.40 15.14
C GLY A 480 12.52 -23.02 16.00
N GLY A 481 12.60 -23.62 17.19
CA GLY A 481 13.60 -23.29 18.20
C GLY A 481 13.23 -22.04 19.01
N ARG A 482 14.23 -21.42 19.63
CA ARG A 482 14.05 -20.27 20.55
C ARG A 482 15.08 -19.19 20.26
N PHE A 483 14.72 -17.96 20.57
CA PHE A 483 15.69 -16.87 20.56
C PHE A 483 16.74 -17.05 21.65
N SER A 484 17.98 -16.70 21.36
CA SER A 484 19.06 -16.69 22.35
C SER A 484 18.77 -15.65 23.43
N ALA A 485 19.30 -15.88 24.64
CA ALA A 485 19.26 -14.88 25.70
C ALA A 485 19.85 -13.54 25.20
N GLY A 486 19.17 -12.44 25.52
CA GLY A 486 19.58 -11.09 25.08
C GLY A 486 19.04 -10.66 23.71
N SER A 487 18.33 -11.53 22.98
CA SER A 487 17.58 -11.13 21.78
C SER A 487 16.55 -10.07 22.13
N ARG A 488 16.43 -9.04 21.27
CA ARG A 488 15.68 -7.82 21.58
C ARG A 488 14.41 -7.68 20.75
N THR A 489 13.30 -7.57 21.46
CA THR A 489 12.04 -7.02 20.92
C THR A 489 12.11 -5.50 20.97
N VAL A 490 11.68 -4.83 19.91
CA VAL A 490 11.76 -3.38 19.73
C VAL A 490 10.35 -2.84 19.53
N LEU A 491 9.95 -1.89 20.39
CA LEU A 491 8.68 -1.20 20.32
C LEU A 491 8.92 0.28 19.99
N PHE A 492 8.07 0.83 19.15
CA PHE A 492 7.90 2.28 19.05
C PHE A 492 6.82 2.73 20.05
N VAL A 493 7.07 3.84 20.74
CA VAL A 493 6.23 4.41 21.79
C VAL A 493 6.20 5.93 21.60
N PRO A 494 5.22 6.48 20.86
CA PRO A 494 5.23 7.88 20.45
C PRO A 494 4.97 8.81 21.64
N ARG A 495 5.77 9.87 21.79
CA ARG A 495 5.57 10.84 22.90
C ARG A 495 4.22 11.53 22.88
N GLN A 496 3.61 11.73 21.71
CA GLN A 496 2.32 12.42 21.60
C GLN A 496 1.21 11.69 22.37
N ASP A 497 1.26 10.35 22.42
CA ASP A 497 0.28 9.52 23.13
C ASP A 497 0.57 9.43 24.64
N TYR A 498 1.80 9.74 25.02
CA TYR A 498 2.36 9.62 26.36
C TYR A 498 3.10 10.90 26.80
N PRO A 499 2.45 12.08 26.79
CA PRO A 499 3.14 13.38 26.96
C PRO A 499 3.74 13.56 28.36
N THR A 500 3.22 12.88 29.38
CA THR A 500 3.74 12.86 30.75
C THR A 500 4.60 11.63 31.04
N GLY A 501 4.99 10.90 30.00
CA GLY A 501 5.69 9.63 30.07
C GLY A 501 4.77 8.41 30.02
N ALA A 502 5.36 7.28 29.64
CA ALA A 502 4.69 5.99 29.52
C ALA A 502 5.04 5.08 30.70
N ARG A 503 4.03 4.47 31.31
CA ARG A 503 4.18 3.38 32.28
C ARG A 503 4.22 2.06 31.53
N ILE A 504 5.37 1.39 31.56
CA ILE A 504 5.61 0.12 30.86
C ILE A 504 5.68 -1.01 31.88
N SER A 505 4.77 -1.96 31.77
CA SER A 505 4.76 -3.20 32.55
C SER A 505 5.12 -4.37 31.64
N VAL A 506 6.12 -5.17 32.04
CA VAL A 506 6.57 -6.34 31.29
C VAL A 506 6.54 -7.56 32.20
N THR A 507 5.81 -8.59 31.80
CA THR A 507 5.80 -9.92 32.45
C THR A 507 6.59 -10.88 31.57
N GLY A 508 7.45 -11.72 32.17
CA GLY A 508 8.30 -12.66 31.43
C GLY A 508 9.50 -12.03 30.71
N GLY A 509 9.70 -10.72 30.87
CA GLY A 509 10.83 -9.99 30.30
C GLY A 509 11.15 -8.73 31.10
N ARG A 510 12.06 -7.92 30.58
CA ARG A 510 12.44 -6.63 31.16
C ARG A 510 12.81 -5.62 30.08
N VAL A 511 12.52 -4.35 30.34
CA VAL A 511 13.04 -3.23 29.53
C VAL A 511 14.55 -3.14 29.74
N VAL A 512 15.31 -3.11 28.65
CA VAL A 512 16.78 -2.96 28.68
C VAL A 512 17.25 -1.62 28.14
N LYS A 513 16.40 -0.94 27.36
CA LYS A 513 16.65 0.39 26.83
C LYS A 513 15.32 1.11 26.64
N HIS A 514 15.31 2.39 26.96
CA HIS A 514 14.26 3.33 26.64
C HIS A 514 14.95 4.62 26.19
N ALA A 515 15.01 4.84 24.87
CA ALA A 515 15.75 5.93 24.27
C ALA A 515 14.85 6.67 23.28
N GLY A 516 14.45 7.89 23.64
CA GLY A 516 13.42 8.62 22.93
C GLY A 516 12.15 7.77 22.86
N ASP A 517 11.73 7.44 21.64
CA ASP A 517 10.44 6.80 21.36
C ASP A 517 10.62 5.30 21.11
N ILE A 518 11.82 4.76 21.37
CA ILE A 518 12.16 3.35 21.19
C ILE A 518 12.37 2.68 22.54
N VAL A 519 11.67 1.56 22.73
CA VAL A 519 11.78 0.67 23.89
C VAL A 519 12.29 -0.69 23.43
N GLU A 520 13.36 -1.17 24.05
CA GLU A 520 13.91 -2.51 23.80
C GLU A 520 13.64 -3.42 25.01
N ILE A 521 13.11 -4.61 24.74
CA ILE A 521 12.73 -5.62 25.73
C ILE A 521 13.51 -6.91 25.45
N VAL A 522 14.02 -7.53 26.50
CA VAL A 522 14.55 -8.90 26.45
C VAL A 522 13.70 -9.82 27.31
N SER A 523 13.54 -11.07 26.89
CA SER A 523 12.93 -12.10 27.71
C SER A 523 13.80 -12.43 28.93
N THR A 524 13.15 -12.77 30.04
CA THR A 524 13.83 -13.30 31.22
C THR A 524 14.25 -14.75 30.95
N SER A 525 15.37 -15.20 31.53
CA SER A 525 15.83 -16.58 31.37
C SER A 525 14.72 -17.57 31.75
N GLY A 526 14.47 -18.55 30.88
CA GLY A 526 13.42 -19.57 31.07
C GLY A 526 11.99 -19.13 30.74
N ALA A 527 11.74 -17.85 30.45
CA ALA A 527 10.40 -17.39 30.10
C ALA A 527 9.92 -18.03 28.79
N THR A 528 8.67 -18.52 28.79
CA THR A 528 8.00 -19.10 27.61
C THR A 528 7.15 -18.09 26.85
N SER A 529 6.73 -17.01 27.54
CA SER A 529 5.94 -15.93 26.99
C SER A 529 6.35 -14.60 27.59
N VAL A 530 6.12 -13.52 26.85
CA VAL A 530 6.28 -12.14 27.30
C VAL A 530 4.98 -11.39 27.05
N GLU A 531 4.55 -10.62 28.04
CA GLU A 531 3.42 -9.71 27.95
C GLU A 531 3.89 -8.30 28.26
N VAL A 532 3.52 -7.34 27.42
CA VAL A 532 3.84 -5.92 27.57
C VAL A 532 2.54 -5.14 27.63
N THR A 533 2.44 -4.23 28.60
CA THR A 533 1.38 -3.23 28.65
C THR A 533 2.00 -1.85 28.81
N ILE A 534 1.60 -0.93 27.95
CA ILE A 534 2.02 0.48 28.00
C ILE A 534 0.78 1.31 28.27
N ARG A 535 0.87 2.23 29.24
CA ARG A 535 -0.22 3.15 29.61
C ARG A 535 0.34 4.55 29.81
N ARG A 536 -0.53 5.56 29.75
CA ARG A 536 -0.25 6.91 30.25
C ARG A 536 0.07 6.86 31.76
N ASN A 537 0.96 7.74 32.21
CA ASN A 537 1.45 7.77 33.59
C ASN A 537 0.39 8.10 34.63
#